data_AF-A0A954XYP7-F1
#
_entry.id   AF-A0A954XYP7-F1
#
_cell.length_a   1.000
_cell.length_b   1.000
_cell.length_c   1.000
_cell.angle_alpha   90.00
_cell.angle_beta   90.00
_cell.angle_gamma   90.00
#
_symmetry.space_group_name_H-M   'P 1'
#
loop_
_entity.id
_entity.type
_entity.pdbx_description
1 polymer ?
#
loop_
_entity_poly.entity_id
_entity_poly.type
_entity_poly.pdbx_seq_one_letter_code
_entity_poly.pdbx_strand_id
1 'polypeptide(L)'
;MMLPSTALSPIALDEPPAETASALVAWSVGPWQCGEFAVLQTVLGALADWPHVATLADAIELLDGHAAPPEVLLLAQPRPGFYSAVDAAAVARVAPLTRLVVVAGTWCEGELRTGHPLPGTTRLYWYHFEAWWRRGFAARTAGECPPWADPLADSRQLLPGLGRAASTMDAHGVASVEAGLANGTPIAPPADSCVAVDTGDYESFESLRIALRPFGWRCVWQPRHRPEVWDSARATGGLAHPEPVAGIWDGGQLSPLELQQLAQFAERLSGRRAPVIALLDFPRAEHVAATAAAGATAVIGKPYLVDGIAGELAQAVSRSEETHAAPFTTTIAVPCE
;
A
#
# COMPACT_ATOMS: atom_id res chain seq x y z
N MET A 1 5.27 39.85 -46.74
CA MET A 1 4.49 38.64 -47.10
C MET A 1 4.15 37.96 -45.77
N MET A 2 2.97 38.25 -45.21
CA MET A 2 2.51 37.65 -43.96
C MET A 2 1.68 36.41 -44.30
N LEU A 3 2.03 35.26 -43.74
CA LEU A 3 1.23 34.04 -43.85
C LEU A 3 0.04 34.13 -42.89
N PRO A 4 -1.18 33.75 -43.32
CA PRO A 4 -2.34 33.78 -42.46
C PRO A 4 -2.22 32.73 -41.37
N SER A 5 -2.46 33.15 -40.13
CA SER A 5 -2.61 32.26 -38.98
C SER A 5 -3.99 31.63 -39.04
N THR A 6 -4.07 30.36 -39.46
CA THR A 6 -5.31 29.59 -39.43
C THR A 6 -5.45 28.98 -38.02
N ALA A 7 -6.33 29.56 -37.20
CA ALA A 7 -6.68 28.98 -35.91
C ALA A 7 -7.38 27.64 -36.12
N LEU A 8 -6.75 26.55 -35.69
CA LEU A 8 -7.37 25.22 -35.66
C LEU A 8 -8.50 25.26 -34.62
N SER A 9 -9.73 25.01 -35.07
CA SER A 9 -10.86 24.81 -34.16
C SER A 9 -10.63 23.54 -33.33
N PRO A 10 -10.94 23.54 -32.02
CA PRO A 10 -10.83 22.35 -31.21
C PRO A 10 -11.72 21.25 -31.80
N ILE A 11 -11.11 20.11 -32.12
CA ILE A 11 -11.84 18.90 -32.52
C ILE A 11 -12.67 18.50 -31.30
N ALA A 12 -13.99 18.59 -31.41
CA ALA A 12 -14.91 18.01 -30.44
C ALA A 12 -14.68 16.49 -30.50
N LEU A 13 -13.96 15.96 -29.51
CA LEU A 13 -13.88 14.52 -29.30
C LEU A 13 -15.23 14.13 -28.69
N ASP A 14 -16.07 13.47 -29.48
CA ASP A 14 -17.27 12.79 -28.95
C ASP A 14 -16.83 11.92 -27.77
N GLU A 15 -17.47 12.10 -26.62
CA GLU A 15 -17.21 11.24 -25.46
C GLU A 15 -17.48 9.79 -25.88
N PRO A 16 -16.48 8.90 -25.82
CA PRO A 16 -16.70 7.51 -26.17
C PRO A 16 -17.80 6.95 -25.25
N PRO A 17 -18.72 6.12 -25.79
CA PRO A 17 -19.74 5.48 -24.98
C PRO A 17 -19.06 4.77 -23.81
N ALA A 18 -19.68 4.81 -22.62
CA ALA A 18 -19.16 4.19 -21.40
C ALA A 18 -18.83 2.71 -21.63
N GLU A 19 -17.58 2.46 -22.02
CA GLU A 19 -17.08 1.15 -22.38
C GLU A 19 -16.99 0.37 -21.07
N THR A 20 -17.68 -0.77 -21.01
CA THR A 20 -17.69 -1.63 -19.83
C THR A 20 -16.25 -1.90 -19.44
N ALA A 21 -15.82 -1.40 -18.28
CA ALA A 21 -14.42 -1.48 -17.85
C ALA A 21 -13.95 -2.93 -17.97
N SER A 22 -13.00 -3.17 -18.88
CA SER A 22 -12.50 -4.52 -19.15
C SER A 22 -11.99 -5.14 -17.84
N ALA A 23 -12.25 -6.44 -17.65
CA ALA A 23 -11.69 -7.17 -16.52
C ALA A 23 -10.15 -7.06 -16.53
N LEU A 24 -9.54 -6.97 -15.34
CA LEU A 24 -8.08 -6.95 -15.22
C LEU A 24 -7.53 -8.30 -15.65
N VAL A 25 -6.69 -8.29 -16.69
CA VAL A 25 -5.96 -9.49 -17.10
C VAL A 25 -4.58 -9.42 -16.45
N ALA A 26 -4.38 -10.18 -15.38
CA ALA A 26 -3.10 -10.30 -14.68
C ALA A 26 -2.64 -11.75 -14.68
N TRP A 27 -1.34 -12.00 -14.79
CA TRP A 27 -0.73 -13.34 -14.68
C TRP A 27 0.22 -13.40 -13.50
N SER A 28 0.40 -14.60 -12.94
CA SER A 28 1.35 -14.84 -11.85
C SER A 28 2.46 -15.81 -12.29
N VAL A 29 3.70 -15.46 -12.00
CA VAL A 29 4.89 -16.25 -12.36
C VAL A 29 5.72 -16.55 -11.11
N GLY A 30 6.19 -17.79 -11.00
CA GLY A 30 7.07 -18.24 -9.93
C GLY A 30 6.34 -18.92 -8.77
N PRO A 31 7.01 -19.11 -7.62
CA PRO A 31 6.55 -20.00 -6.54
C PRO A 31 5.52 -19.32 -5.61
N TRP A 32 4.35 -18.97 -6.13
CA TRP A 32 3.31 -18.26 -5.37
C TRP A 32 2.69 -19.08 -4.23
N GLN A 33 2.89 -20.39 -4.22
CA GLN A 33 2.38 -21.30 -3.18
C GLN A 33 3.36 -21.48 -2.01
N CYS A 34 4.49 -20.77 -2.00
CA CYS A 34 5.56 -20.96 -1.01
C CYS A 34 5.78 -19.73 -0.12
N GLY A 35 6.04 -19.98 1.16
CA GLY A 35 6.50 -18.96 2.12
C GLY A 35 5.57 -17.75 2.19
N GLU A 36 6.16 -16.56 2.12
CA GLU A 36 5.46 -15.28 2.13
C GLU A 36 4.49 -15.09 0.96
N PHE A 37 4.73 -15.71 -0.20
CA PHE A 37 3.86 -15.53 -1.37
C PHE A 37 2.53 -16.24 -1.23
N ALA A 38 2.49 -17.34 -0.46
CA ALA A 38 1.24 -18.04 -0.16
C ALA A 38 0.26 -17.14 0.63
N VAL A 39 0.78 -16.24 1.47
CA VAL A 39 -0.04 -15.23 2.18
C VAL A 39 -0.71 -14.30 1.17
N LEU A 40 0.03 -13.86 0.16
CA LEU A 40 -0.47 -12.94 -0.86
C LEU A 40 -1.52 -13.55 -1.78
N GLN A 41 -1.59 -14.88 -1.92
CA GLN A 41 -2.66 -15.52 -2.67
C GLN A 41 -4.05 -15.20 -2.09
N THR A 42 -4.15 -15.01 -0.77
CA THR A 42 -5.40 -14.60 -0.12
C THR A 42 -5.81 -13.17 -0.50
N VAL A 43 -4.82 -12.30 -0.74
CA VAL A 43 -5.01 -10.90 -1.17
C VAL A 43 -5.44 -10.84 -2.64
N LEU A 44 -4.86 -11.70 -3.47
CA LEU A 44 -5.23 -11.80 -4.88
C LEU A 44 -6.67 -12.32 -5.03
N GLY A 45 -7.13 -13.22 -4.13
CA GLY A 45 -8.54 -13.54 -3.88
C GLY A 45 -9.34 -14.02 -5.09
N ALA A 46 -10.67 -14.14 -4.95
CA ALA A 46 -11.61 -14.66 -5.97
C ALA A 46 -11.62 -13.94 -7.34
N LEU A 47 -10.77 -12.93 -7.53
CA LEU A 47 -10.50 -12.27 -8.81
C LEU A 47 -9.60 -13.11 -9.72
N ALA A 48 -8.92 -14.14 -9.19
CA ALA A 48 -7.79 -14.79 -9.84
C ALA A 48 -8.11 -16.22 -10.35
N ASP A 49 -8.97 -16.34 -11.37
CA ASP A 49 -8.82 -17.42 -12.38
C ASP A 49 -7.70 -17.04 -13.38
N TRP A 50 -6.60 -16.51 -12.83
CA TRP A 50 -5.49 -16.01 -13.62
C TRP A 50 -4.52 -17.13 -13.93
N PRO A 51 -3.96 -17.17 -15.14
CA PRO A 51 -2.87 -18.06 -15.46
C PRO A 51 -1.73 -17.95 -14.45
N HIS A 52 -1.35 -19.11 -13.92
CA HIS A 52 -0.20 -19.30 -13.07
C HIS A 52 0.83 -20.12 -13.83
N VAL A 53 2.03 -19.55 -14.00
CA VAL A 53 3.13 -20.21 -14.70
C VAL A 53 4.35 -20.33 -13.80
N ALA A 54 5.10 -21.41 -13.96
CA ALA A 54 6.23 -21.71 -13.10
C ALA A 54 7.42 -20.78 -13.39
N THR A 55 7.66 -20.46 -14.66
CA THR A 55 8.85 -19.70 -15.09
C THR A 55 8.51 -18.57 -16.06
N LEU A 56 9.45 -17.62 -16.22
CA LEU A 56 9.35 -16.59 -17.26
C LEU A 56 9.41 -17.17 -18.67
N ALA A 57 10.13 -18.27 -18.88
CA ALA A 57 10.18 -18.94 -20.18
C ALA A 57 8.78 -19.44 -20.59
N ASP A 58 8.08 -20.12 -19.68
CA ASP A 58 6.69 -20.57 -19.91
C ASP A 58 5.76 -19.38 -20.18
N ALA A 59 5.95 -18.27 -19.44
CA ALA A 59 5.18 -17.05 -19.67
C ALA A 59 5.39 -16.50 -21.09
N ILE A 60 6.64 -16.46 -21.57
CA ILE A 60 6.98 -15.96 -22.91
C ILE A 60 6.31 -16.83 -23.99
N GLU A 61 6.37 -18.15 -23.85
CA GLU A 61 5.71 -19.07 -24.80
C GLU A 61 4.20 -18.86 -24.87
N LEU A 62 3.54 -18.63 -23.73
CA LEU A 62 2.11 -18.32 -23.70
C LEU A 62 1.79 -16.94 -24.29
N LEU A 63 2.65 -15.94 -24.07
CA LEU A 63 2.47 -14.58 -24.60
C LEU A 63 2.57 -14.54 -26.13
N ASP A 64 3.51 -15.28 -26.72
CA ASP A 64 3.75 -15.30 -28.17
C ASP A 64 2.53 -15.79 -28.99
N GLY A 65 1.60 -16.50 -28.34
CA GLY A 65 0.35 -16.98 -28.95
C GLY A 65 -0.91 -16.21 -28.56
N HIS A 66 -0.83 -15.17 -27.72
CA HIS A 66 -2.02 -14.48 -27.19
C HIS A 66 -2.37 -13.21 -27.96
N ALA A 67 -3.64 -13.11 -28.37
CA ALA A 67 -4.15 -11.93 -29.08
C ALA A 67 -4.19 -10.66 -28.21
N ALA A 68 -4.31 -10.82 -26.89
CA ALA A 68 -4.28 -9.74 -25.90
C ALA A 68 -3.40 -10.16 -24.72
N PRO A 69 -2.18 -9.61 -24.58
CA PRO A 69 -1.31 -9.91 -23.46
C PRO A 69 -1.90 -9.35 -22.14
N PRO A 70 -1.52 -9.89 -20.97
CA PRO A 70 -1.97 -9.37 -19.68
C PRO A 70 -1.47 -7.93 -19.48
N GLU A 71 -2.25 -7.13 -18.76
CA GLU A 71 -1.84 -5.79 -18.32
C GLU A 71 -0.66 -5.87 -17.35
N VAL A 72 -0.68 -6.89 -16.47
CA VAL A 72 0.30 -7.04 -15.40
C VAL A 72 0.77 -8.49 -15.31
N LEU A 73 2.08 -8.66 -15.12
CA LEU A 73 2.70 -9.95 -14.88
C LEU A 73 3.47 -9.90 -13.55
N LEU A 74 2.94 -10.61 -12.56
CA LEU A 74 3.38 -10.61 -11.17
C LEU A 74 4.45 -11.69 -10.95
N LEU A 75 5.69 -11.28 -10.66
CA LEU A 75 6.85 -12.15 -10.49
C LEU A 75 7.13 -12.39 -9.00
N ALA A 76 6.83 -13.57 -8.47
CA ALA A 76 7.27 -13.95 -7.12
C ALA A 76 8.78 -14.24 -7.12
N GLN A 77 9.57 -13.41 -6.46
CA GLN A 77 11.04 -13.51 -6.41
C GLN A 77 11.51 -13.91 -5.00
N PRO A 78 11.73 -15.21 -4.70
CA PRO A 78 12.12 -15.65 -3.36
C PRO A 78 13.55 -15.23 -2.95
N ARG A 79 14.45 -15.01 -3.92
CA ARG A 79 15.85 -14.65 -3.67
C ARG A 79 16.45 -13.79 -4.80
N PRO A 80 17.55 -13.04 -4.56
CA PRO A 80 18.26 -12.30 -5.59
C PRO A 80 18.65 -13.18 -6.77
N GLY A 81 18.56 -12.64 -7.99
CA GLY A 81 18.92 -13.36 -9.22
C GLY A 81 18.03 -14.57 -9.59
N PHE A 82 16.86 -14.73 -8.97
CA PHE A 82 15.93 -15.82 -9.31
C PHE A 82 15.43 -15.74 -10.76
N TYR A 83 15.19 -14.51 -11.27
CA TYR A 83 14.87 -14.25 -12.66
C TYR A 83 16.06 -13.65 -13.40
N SER A 84 16.27 -14.06 -14.65
CA SER A 84 17.31 -13.48 -15.49
C SER A 84 16.84 -12.18 -16.15
N ALA A 85 17.76 -11.21 -16.31
CA ALA A 85 17.47 -9.99 -17.06
C ALA A 85 17.17 -10.25 -18.55
N VAL A 86 17.71 -11.36 -19.09
CA VAL A 86 17.47 -11.78 -20.48
C VAL A 86 16.02 -12.19 -20.68
N ASP A 87 15.46 -12.97 -19.76
CA ASP A 87 14.06 -13.41 -19.83
C ASP A 87 13.09 -12.24 -19.63
N ALA A 88 13.37 -11.35 -18.67
CA ALA A 88 12.57 -10.14 -18.48
C ALA A 88 12.56 -9.24 -19.71
N ALA A 89 13.73 -9.05 -20.35
CA ALA A 89 13.82 -8.33 -21.62
C ALA A 89 13.10 -9.06 -22.76
N ALA A 90 13.00 -10.39 -22.72
CA ALA A 90 12.24 -11.16 -23.69
C ALA A 90 10.73 -10.94 -23.54
N VAL A 91 10.21 -10.91 -22.31
CA VAL A 91 8.79 -10.54 -22.05
C VAL A 91 8.49 -9.15 -22.63
N ALA A 92 9.35 -8.16 -22.38
CA ALA A 92 9.14 -6.81 -22.89
C ALA A 92 9.16 -6.72 -24.44
N ARG A 93 9.79 -7.67 -25.13
CA ARG A 93 9.75 -7.72 -26.61
C ARG A 93 8.45 -8.31 -27.14
N VAL A 94 7.94 -9.38 -26.52
CA VAL A 94 6.70 -10.06 -26.97
C VAL A 94 5.44 -9.35 -26.49
N ALA A 95 5.51 -8.67 -25.34
CA ALA A 95 4.39 -7.97 -24.72
C ALA A 95 4.83 -6.61 -24.15
N PRO A 96 5.13 -5.61 -25.00
CA PRO A 96 5.73 -4.33 -24.58
C PRO A 96 4.84 -3.48 -23.67
N LEU A 97 3.53 -3.75 -23.65
CA LEU A 97 2.57 -3.06 -22.79
C LEU A 97 2.33 -3.79 -21.45
N THR A 98 2.79 -5.04 -21.31
CA THR A 98 2.64 -5.79 -20.05
C THR A 98 3.60 -5.23 -19.00
N ARG A 99 3.07 -4.81 -17.86
CA ARG A 99 3.88 -4.37 -16.74
C ARG A 99 4.45 -5.56 -15.98
N LEU A 100 5.77 -5.64 -15.91
CA LEU A 100 6.47 -6.56 -15.00
C LEU A 100 6.51 -5.97 -13.58
N VAL A 101 5.93 -6.70 -12.62
CA VAL A 101 5.95 -6.34 -11.20
C VAL A 101 6.63 -7.45 -10.41
N VAL A 102 7.78 -7.16 -9.84
CA VAL A 102 8.52 -8.06 -8.96
C VAL A 102 8.00 -7.93 -7.54
N VAL A 103 7.45 -9.03 -7.02
CA VAL A 103 7.11 -9.21 -5.61
C VAL A 103 8.27 -9.94 -4.94
N ALA A 104 9.10 -9.16 -4.27
CA ALA A 104 10.35 -9.60 -3.68
C ALA A 104 10.13 -10.18 -2.28
N GLY A 105 10.63 -11.40 -2.07
CA GLY A 105 10.66 -12.06 -0.77
C GLY A 105 11.69 -11.46 0.18
N THR A 106 11.71 -11.96 1.41
CA THR A 106 12.53 -11.44 2.52
C THR A 106 14.04 -11.49 2.21
N TRP A 107 14.50 -12.51 1.49
CA TRP A 107 15.91 -12.63 1.11
C TRP A 107 16.39 -11.60 0.08
N CYS A 108 15.46 -10.86 -0.51
CA CYS A 108 15.73 -9.90 -1.56
C CYS A 108 15.94 -8.46 -1.03
N GLU A 109 15.83 -8.23 0.28
CA GLU A 109 15.98 -6.89 0.89
C GLU A 109 17.41 -6.35 0.81
N GLY A 110 18.41 -7.23 0.89
CA GLY A 110 19.81 -6.86 0.73
C GLY A 110 20.20 -6.51 -0.72
N GLU A 111 19.37 -6.85 -1.71
CA GLU A 111 19.69 -6.73 -3.13
C GLU A 111 19.91 -5.28 -3.56
N LEU A 112 19.26 -4.31 -2.90
CA LEU A 112 19.46 -2.89 -3.21
C LEU A 112 20.85 -2.35 -2.82
N ARG A 113 21.56 -3.03 -1.91
CA ARG A 113 22.90 -2.60 -1.47
C ARG A 113 24.00 -3.16 -2.35
N THR A 114 23.88 -4.42 -2.76
CA THR A 114 25.00 -5.16 -3.39
C THR A 114 24.59 -5.96 -4.61
N GLY A 115 23.30 -6.00 -4.95
CA GLY A 115 22.76 -6.80 -6.04
C GLY A 115 22.46 -5.99 -7.29
N HIS A 116 21.81 -6.68 -8.23
CA HIS A 116 21.40 -6.13 -9.52
C HIS A 116 19.90 -6.39 -9.69
N PRO A 117 19.03 -5.51 -9.16
CA PRO A 117 17.60 -5.64 -9.32
C PRO A 117 17.21 -5.77 -10.80
N LEU A 118 16.16 -6.55 -11.07
CA LEU A 118 15.69 -6.83 -12.43
C LEU A 118 15.30 -5.52 -13.14
N PRO A 119 15.97 -5.14 -14.25
CA PRO A 119 15.73 -3.86 -14.91
C PRO A 119 14.36 -3.82 -15.58
N GLY A 120 13.78 -2.63 -15.71
CA GLY A 120 12.50 -2.43 -16.39
C GLY A 120 11.30 -3.03 -15.65
N THR A 121 11.41 -3.22 -14.34
CA THR A 121 10.33 -3.78 -13.51
C THR A 121 9.96 -2.83 -12.38
N THR A 122 8.67 -2.85 -11.99
CA THR A 122 8.25 -2.27 -10.71
C THR A 122 8.57 -3.29 -9.62
N ARG A 123 9.27 -2.87 -8.57
CA ARG A 123 9.68 -3.77 -7.49
C ARG A 123 8.99 -3.40 -6.18
N LEU A 124 8.45 -4.39 -5.50
CA LEU A 124 7.78 -4.27 -4.21
C LEU A 124 8.26 -5.40 -3.30
N TYR A 125 8.45 -5.14 -2.02
CA TYR A 125 8.55 -6.24 -1.05
C TYR A 125 7.18 -6.87 -0.84
N TRP A 126 7.16 -8.15 -0.52
CA TRP A 126 5.93 -8.91 -0.36
C TRP A 126 4.94 -8.26 0.63
N TYR A 127 5.43 -7.68 1.73
CA TYR A 127 4.60 -6.99 2.73
C TYR A 127 4.13 -5.59 2.28
N HIS A 128 4.70 -5.01 1.22
CA HIS A 128 4.18 -3.78 0.60
C HIS A 128 3.18 -4.07 -0.53
N PHE A 129 3.19 -5.29 -1.05
CA PHE A 129 2.41 -5.67 -2.22
C PHE A 129 0.90 -5.51 -2.02
N GLU A 130 0.37 -5.94 -0.87
CA GLU A 130 -1.08 -5.90 -0.62
C GLU A 130 -1.65 -4.48 -0.71
N ALA A 131 -1.08 -3.54 0.04
CA ALA A 131 -1.52 -2.15 0.05
C ALA A 131 -1.44 -1.54 -1.36
N TRP A 132 -0.33 -1.81 -2.07
CA TRP A 132 -0.12 -1.35 -3.44
C TRP A 132 -1.15 -1.94 -4.42
N TRP A 133 -1.43 -3.25 -4.31
CA TRP A 133 -2.38 -3.97 -5.15
C TRP A 133 -3.80 -3.47 -4.97
N ARG A 134 -4.25 -3.34 -3.71
CA ARG A 134 -5.59 -2.83 -3.36
C ARG A 134 -5.78 -1.41 -3.89
N ARG A 135 -4.79 -0.53 -3.68
CA ARG A 135 -4.84 0.84 -4.20
C ARG A 135 -4.95 0.85 -5.71
N GLY A 136 -4.15 0.04 -6.41
CA GLY A 136 -4.19 0.00 -7.86
C GLY A 136 -5.49 -0.56 -8.42
N PHE A 137 -6.05 -1.58 -7.77
CA PHE A 137 -7.34 -2.13 -8.15
C PHE A 137 -8.48 -1.14 -7.92
N ALA A 138 -8.46 -0.42 -6.79
CA ALA A 138 -9.43 0.63 -6.49
C ALA A 138 -9.36 1.77 -7.52
N ALA A 139 -8.15 2.27 -7.83
CA ALA A 139 -7.93 3.30 -8.85
C ALA A 139 -8.48 2.86 -10.22
N ARG A 140 -8.14 1.64 -10.65
CA ARG A 140 -8.66 1.07 -11.92
C ARG A 140 -10.19 0.98 -11.94
N THR A 141 -10.79 0.55 -10.83
CA THR A 141 -12.25 0.44 -10.70
C THR A 141 -12.93 1.82 -10.75
N ALA A 142 -12.25 2.86 -10.25
CA ALA A 142 -12.69 4.24 -10.33
C ALA A 142 -12.44 4.92 -11.70
N GLY A 143 -11.84 4.20 -12.67
CA GLY A 143 -11.42 4.78 -13.95
C GLY A 143 -10.19 5.69 -13.86
N GLU A 144 -9.46 5.64 -12.73
CA GLU A 144 -8.20 6.34 -12.52
C GLU A 144 -7.02 5.52 -13.06
N CYS A 145 -5.86 6.17 -13.19
CA CYS A 145 -4.63 5.51 -13.63
C CYS A 145 -4.09 4.61 -12.49
N PRO A 146 -4.03 3.28 -12.65
CA PRO A 146 -3.45 2.42 -11.62
C PRO A 146 -1.92 2.61 -11.54
N PRO A 147 -1.28 2.30 -10.39
CA PRO A 147 0.13 2.54 -10.16
C PRO A 147 1.06 1.65 -11.02
N TRP A 148 0.53 0.59 -11.64
CA TRP A 148 1.29 -0.19 -12.63
C TRP A 148 1.30 0.45 -14.02
N ALA A 149 0.41 1.40 -14.30
CA ALA A 149 0.41 2.16 -15.54
C ALA A 149 1.38 3.37 -15.51
N ASP A 150 1.91 3.72 -14.33
CA ASP A 150 2.93 4.76 -14.21
C ASP A 150 4.15 4.44 -15.11
N PRO A 151 4.78 5.47 -15.71
CA PRO A 151 6.03 5.29 -16.43
C PRO A 151 7.07 4.63 -15.52
N LEU A 152 7.79 3.63 -16.04
CA LEU A 152 8.91 3.04 -15.31
C LEU A 152 9.96 4.15 -15.10
N ALA A 153 10.02 4.68 -13.88
CA ALA A 153 11.19 5.44 -13.46
C ALA A 153 12.41 4.51 -13.45
N ASP A 154 13.60 5.07 -13.67
CA ASP A 154 14.87 4.35 -13.53
C ASP A 154 14.85 3.52 -12.24
N SER A 155 15.22 2.24 -12.31
CA SER A 155 15.09 1.29 -11.20
C SER A 155 15.88 1.69 -9.95
N ARG A 156 16.83 2.64 -10.09
CA ARG A 156 17.54 3.27 -8.97
C ARG A 156 16.75 4.36 -8.24
N GLN A 157 15.68 4.86 -8.84
CA GLN A 157 14.78 5.89 -8.27
C GLN A 157 13.53 5.31 -7.61
N LEU A 158 13.34 3.98 -7.66
CA LEU A 158 12.18 3.29 -7.12
C LEU A 158 12.25 3.05 -5.60
N LEU A 159 12.57 4.08 -4.83
CA LEU A 159 11.79 4.30 -3.62
C LEU A 159 10.55 5.05 -4.09
N PRO A 160 9.34 4.43 -4.07
CA PRO A 160 8.15 5.08 -4.59
C PRO A 160 7.93 6.36 -3.79
N GLY A 161 8.03 7.54 -4.41
CA GLY A 161 7.82 8.83 -3.74
C GLY A 161 8.98 9.84 -3.78
N LEU A 162 10.22 9.44 -4.13
CA LEU A 162 11.31 10.42 -4.36
C LEU A 162 11.44 10.88 -5.82
N GLY A 163 10.90 10.12 -6.77
CA GLY A 163 11.06 10.36 -8.21
C GLY A 163 10.24 11.52 -8.80
N ARG A 164 9.34 12.16 -8.06
CA ARG A 164 8.52 13.27 -8.59
C ARG A 164 9.01 14.68 -8.20
N ALA A 165 10.14 14.80 -7.50
CA ALA A 165 10.66 16.09 -7.03
C ALA A 165 12.19 16.30 -7.23
N ALA A 166 12.81 15.65 -8.22
CA ALA A 166 14.19 15.95 -8.62
C ALA A 166 14.28 16.94 -9.79
N SER A 167 13.23 17.74 -10.03
CA SER A 167 13.38 19.02 -10.72
C SER A 167 13.81 20.03 -9.66
N THR A 168 15.08 20.46 -9.72
CA THR A 168 15.66 21.66 -9.08
C THR A 168 14.84 22.28 -7.94
N MET A 169 15.26 22.04 -6.69
CA MET A 169 14.75 22.70 -5.49
C MET A 169 15.08 24.19 -5.51
N ASP A 170 14.25 24.99 -6.20
CA ASP A 170 14.13 26.41 -5.91
C ASP A 170 13.22 26.58 -4.69
N ALA A 171 13.59 27.50 -3.79
CA ALA A 171 12.96 27.74 -2.48
C ALA A 171 11.49 28.21 -2.50
N HIS A 172 10.79 28.10 -3.64
CA HIS A 172 9.37 28.43 -3.81
C HIS A 172 8.46 27.18 -3.90
N GLY A 173 9.00 25.96 -3.75
CA GLY A 173 8.30 24.70 -4.05
C GLY A 173 7.33 24.13 -3.00
N VAL A 174 7.07 24.80 -1.87
CA VAL A 174 6.12 24.27 -0.87
C VAL A 174 4.66 24.29 -1.38
N ALA A 175 4.35 25.11 -2.39
CA ALA A 175 3.02 25.20 -2.98
C ALA A 175 2.74 24.16 -4.09
N SER A 176 3.72 23.41 -4.59
CA SER A 176 3.54 22.46 -5.72
C SER A 176 3.42 21.00 -5.30
N VAL A 177 3.67 20.67 -4.02
CA VAL A 177 3.41 19.33 -3.48
C VAL A 177 1.91 19.05 -3.38
N GLU A 178 1.08 20.09 -3.22
CA GLU A 178 -0.39 19.98 -3.16
C GLU A 178 -1.02 19.59 -4.51
N ALA A 179 -0.40 19.90 -5.65
CA ALA A 179 -0.95 19.61 -6.97
C ALA A 179 -0.66 18.17 -7.46
N GLY A 180 0.36 17.50 -6.92
CA GLY A 180 0.76 16.15 -7.32
C GLY A 180 -0.02 15.01 -6.64
N LEU A 181 -0.74 15.31 -5.56
CA LEU A 181 -1.60 14.39 -4.79
C LEU A 181 -2.99 14.21 -5.42
N ALA A 182 -3.28 14.86 -6.55
CA ALA A 182 -4.60 14.87 -7.19
C ALA A 182 -4.93 13.62 -8.03
N ASN A 183 -3.97 12.72 -8.32
CA ASN A 183 -4.20 11.59 -9.22
C ASN A 183 -4.65 10.29 -8.53
N GLY A 184 -5.08 10.41 -7.28
CA GLY A 184 -5.65 9.33 -6.48
C GLY A 184 -5.81 9.89 -5.09
N THR A 185 -6.82 10.74 -4.91
CA THR A 185 -7.02 11.47 -3.65
C THR A 185 -7.13 10.43 -2.55
N PRO A 186 -6.16 10.31 -1.62
CA PRO A 186 -6.33 9.43 -0.48
C PRO A 186 -7.65 9.82 0.17
N ILE A 187 -8.49 8.82 0.48
CA ILE A 187 -9.79 9.06 1.13
C ILE A 187 -9.50 9.96 2.32
N ALA A 188 -9.89 11.22 2.22
CA ALA A 188 -9.57 12.21 3.22
C ALA A 188 -10.22 11.71 4.52
N PRO A 189 -9.46 11.61 5.62
CA PRO A 189 -10.04 11.15 6.86
C PRO A 189 -11.16 12.12 7.29
N PRO A 190 -12.15 11.66 8.07
CA PRO A 190 -13.14 12.54 8.65
C PRO A 190 -12.49 13.75 9.33
N ALA A 191 -13.14 14.91 9.27
CA ALA A 191 -12.64 16.10 9.95
C ALA A 191 -12.34 15.78 11.43
N ASP A 192 -11.18 16.23 11.92
CA ASP A 192 -10.67 15.96 13.27
C ASP A 192 -10.24 14.52 13.58
N SER A 193 -10.01 13.69 12.57
CA SER A 193 -9.44 12.35 12.79
C SER A 193 -8.10 12.38 13.52
N CYS A 194 -8.07 11.67 14.65
CA CYS A 194 -6.94 11.58 15.55
C CYS A 194 -6.35 10.17 15.56
N VAL A 195 -5.03 10.05 15.54
CA VAL A 195 -4.29 8.78 15.59
C VAL A 195 -3.43 8.77 16.83
N ALA A 196 -3.62 7.76 17.67
CA ALA A 196 -2.69 7.46 18.76
C ALA A 196 -1.41 6.85 18.19
N VAL A 197 -0.24 7.36 18.58
CA VAL A 197 1.05 6.88 18.09
C VAL A 197 1.90 6.41 19.26
N ASP A 198 2.18 5.11 19.33
CA ASP A 198 3.11 4.49 20.29
C ASP A 198 4.47 4.29 19.62
N THR A 199 5.41 5.19 19.94
CA THR A 199 6.82 5.11 19.50
C THR A 199 7.74 5.04 20.71
N GLY A 200 8.93 4.46 20.52
CA GLY A 200 9.94 4.36 21.58
C GLY A 200 10.53 5.72 21.98
N ASP A 201 10.54 6.68 21.06
CA ASP A 201 11.11 8.01 21.26
C ASP A 201 10.21 9.11 20.65
N TYR A 202 10.46 10.36 21.08
CA TYR A 202 9.69 11.53 20.67
C TYR A 202 10.00 11.98 19.23
N GLU A 203 11.22 11.74 18.73
CA GLU A 203 11.64 12.17 17.39
C GLU A 203 10.92 11.37 16.31
N SER A 204 10.77 10.06 16.51
CA SER A 204 9.96 9.16 15.68
C SER A 204 8.48 9.57 15.67
N PHE A 205 7.94 9.95 16.84
CA PHE A 205 6.58 10.49 16.93
C PHE A 205 6.42 11.80 16.14
N GLU A 206 7.30 12.78 16.35
CA GLU A 206 7.24 14.07 15.67
C GLU A 206 7.38 13.91 14.15
N SER A 207 8.24 13.00 13.72
CA SER A 207 8.40 12.65 12.31
C SER A 207 7.09 12.13 11.71
N LEU A 208 6.43 11.17 12.35
CA LEU A 208 5.12 10.66 11.93
C LEU A 208 4.05 11.75 11.95
N ARG A 209 4.00 12.57 13.01
CA ARG A 209 3.04 13.68 13.15
C ARG A 209 3.17 14.69 12.03
N ILE A 210 4.39 15.10 11.69
CA ILE A 210 4.66 16.05 10.60
C ILE A 210 4.29 15.42 9.25
N ALA A 211 4.67 14.14 9.06
CA ALA A 211 4.45 13.43 7.81
C ALA A 211 2.96 13.18 7.52
N LEU A 212 2.16 12.84 8.53
CA LEU A 212 0.73 12.52 8.36
C LEU A 212 -0.17 13.76 8.32
N ARG A 213 0.32 14.93 8.74
CA ARG A 213 -0.46 16.18 8.77
C ARG A 213 -1.02 16.61 7.40
N PRO A 214 -0.28 16.57 6.27
CA PRO A 214 -0.82 16.88 4.95
C PRO A 214 -1.96 15.96 4.51
N PHE A 215 -2.06 14.77 5.11
CA PHE A 215 -3.13 13.80 4.87
C PHE A 215 -4.33 14.00 5.80
N GLY A 216 -4.38 15.08 6.58
CA GLY A 216 -5.50 15.41 7.46
C GLY A 216 -5.49 14.73 8.83
N TRP A 217 -4.49 13.89 9.12
CA TRP A 217 -4.39 13.19 10.39
C TRP A 217 -3.77 14.06 11.47
N ARG A 218 -4.41 14.10 12.65
CA ARG A 218 -3.83 14.62 13.88
C ARG A 218 -3.20 13.45 14.62
N CYS A 219 -1.96 13.60 15.12
CA CYS A 219 -1.32 12.54 15.90
C CYS A 219 -1.20 12.96 17.36
N VAL A 220 -1.41 12.00 18.25
CA VAL A 220 -1.20 12.13 19.69
C VAL A 220 -0.22 11.07 20.16
N TRP A 221 0.79 11.47 20.92
CA TRP A 221 1.82 10.54 21.36
C TRP A 221 1.34 9.74 22.58
N GLN A 222 1.51 8.43 22.53
CA GLN A 222 1.27 7.51 23.64
C GLN A 222 2.58 6.76 23.94
N PRO A 223 3.47 7.34 24.76
CA PRO A 223 4.75 6.71 25.03
C PRO A 223 4.56 5.37 25.74
N ARG A 224 5.14 4.33 25.16
CA ARG A 224 5.12 2.93 25.61
C ARG A 224 5.39 2.70 27.10
N HIS A 225 6.27 3.51 27.66
CA HIS A 225 6.72 3.37 29.05
C HIS A 225 5.96 4.24 30.05
N ARG A 226 5.00 5.04 29.59
CA ARG A 226 4.22 5.96 30.42
C ARG A 226 2.76 6.08 29.96
N PRO A 227 1.97 4.98 29.96
CA PRO A 227 0.55 5.03 29.60
C PRO A 227 -0.25 6.00 30.47
N GLU A 228 0.19 6.28 31.71
CA GLU A 228 -0.44 7.23 32.62
C GLU A 228 -0.43 8.68 32.11
N VAL A 229 0.50 9.02 31.20
CA VAL A 229 0.54 10.35 30.57
C VAL A 229 -0.72 10.57 29.74
N TRP A 230 -1.27 9.51 29.15
CA TRP A 230 -2.49 9.56 28.34
C TRP A 230 -3.77 9.63 29.18
N ASP A 231 -3.86 8.86 30.26
CA ASP A 231 -5.04 8.82 31.13
C ASP A 231 -5.28 10.14 31.88
N SER A 232 -4.29 11.03 31.88
CA SER A 232 -4.39 12.26 32.62
C SER A 232 -4.94 13.39 31.74
N ALA A 233 -6.22 13.70 31.92
CA ALA A 233 -6.80 15.02 31.64
C ALA A 233 -5.98 16.19 32.27
N ARG A 234 -5.00 15.87 33.12
CA ARG A 234 -4.04 16.79 33.74
C ARG A 234 -2.86 17.19 32.85
N ALA A 235 -2.44 16.40 31.86
CA ALA A 235 -1.27 16.74 31.03
C ALA A 235 -1.53 17.98 30.14
N THR A 236 -2.78 18.27 29.80
CA THR A 236 -3.19 19.34 28.88
C THR A 236 -4.10 20.38 29.47
N GLY A 237 -4.14 20.48 30.80
CA GLY A 237 -4.87 21.56 31.48
C GLY A 237 -6.39 21.51 31.25
N GLY A 238 -6.97 20.32 31.05
CA GLY A 238 -8.42 20.14 30.90
C GLY A 238 -8.97 20.34 29.49
N LEU A 239 -8.12 20.51 28.47
CA LEU A 239 -8.57 20.46 27.07
C LEU A 239 -8.88 19.02 26.68
N ALA A 240 -10.11 18.76 26.22
CA ALA A 240 -10.49 17.45 25.71
C ALA A 240 -9.59 17.09 24.51
N HIS A 241 -8.81 16.02 24.62
CA HIS A 241 -8.14 15.46 23.46
C HIS A 241 -9.18 14.83 22.55
N PRO A 242 -9.06 15.02 21.22
CA PRO A 242 -9.86 14.24 20.30
C PRO A 242 -9.57 12.76 20.55
N GLU A 243 -10.62 11.96 20.66
CA GLU A 243 -10.46 10.53 20.85
C GLU A 243 -9.79 9.93 19.59
N PRO A 244 -8.77 9.08 19.76
CA PRO A 244 -8.10 8.47 18.62
C PRO A 244 -9.06 7.49 17.94
N VAL A 245 -9.25 7.68 16.63
CA VAL A 245 -10.05 6.79 15.76
C VAL A 245 -9.21 5.63 15.22
N ALA A 246 -7.89 5.71 15.33
CA ALA A 246 -6.94 4.67 14.96
C ALA A 246 -5.66 4.74 15.81
N GLY A 247 -4.82 3.71 15.72
CA GLY A 247 -3.51 3.64 16.35
C GLY A 247 -2.40 3.30 15.37
N ILE A 248 -1.22 3.87 15.59
CA ILE A 248 0.06 3.43 15.01
C ILE A 248 0.92 2.94 16.16
N TRP A 249 1.44 1.73 16.02
CA TRP A 249 2.44 1.17 16.93
C TRP A 249 3.75 0.99 16.19
N ASP A 250 4.83 1.56 16.70
CA ASP A 250 6.14 1.57 16.07
C ASP A 250 7.11 0.61 16.77
N GLY A 251 7.45 -0.50 16.11
CA GLY A 251 8.32 -1.55 16.65
C GLY A 251 9.57 -1.81 15.82
N GLY A 252 10.46 -2.61 16.40
CA GLY A 252 11.62 -3.17 15.72
C GLY A 252 11.30 -4.53 15.10
N GLN A 253 11.98 -5.57 15.58
CA GLN A 253 11.90 -6.94 15.06
C GLN A 253 10.86 -7.83 15.79
N LEU A 254 9.97 -7.24 16.59
CA LEU A 254 8.88 -7.94 17.29
C LEU A 254 9.39 -8.99 18.30
N SER A 255 10.29 -8.58 19.20
CA SER A 255 10.66 -9.38 20.37
C SER A 255 9.43 -9.75 21.24
N PRO A 256 9.51 -10.77 22.12
CA PRO A 256 8.39 -11.13 23.00
C PRO A 256 7.86 -9.97 23.85
N LEU A 257 8.75 -9.09 24.31
CA LEU A 257 8.36 -7.87 25.03
C LEU A 257 7.62 -6.88 24.14
N GLU A 258 8.10 -6.68 22.91
CA GLU A 258 7.44 -5.82 21.93
C GLU A 258 6.06 -6.34 21.54
N LEU A 259 5.91 -7.66 21.38
CA LEU A 259 4.62 -8.28 21.11
C LEU A 259 3.62 -8.05 22.26
N GLN A 260 4.08 -8.15 23.51
CA GLN A 260 3.25 -7.82 24.68
C GLN A 260 2.86 -6.33 24.70
N GLN A 261 3.80 -5.44 24.35
CA GLN A 261 3.55 -4.00 24.29
C GLN A 261 2.53 -3.64 23.20
N LEU A 262 2.65 -4.25 22.01
CA LEU A 262 1.67 -4.12 20.94
C LEU A 262 0.30 -4.59 21.41
N ALA A 263 0.20 -5.77 22.05
CA ALA A 263 -1.07 -6.29 22.53
C ALA A 263 -1.74 -5.36 23.55
N GLN A 264 -0.97 -4.81 24.48
CA GLN A 264 -1.47 -3.82 25.44
C GLN A 264 -1.94 -2.53 24.75
N PHE A 265 -1.23 -2.06 23.73
CA PHE A 265 -1.62 -0.89 22.96
C PHE A 265 -2.92 -1.13 22.17
N ALA A 266 -3.02 -2.28 21.51
CA ALA A 266 -4.24 -2.70 20.80
C ALA A 266 -5.43 -2.87 21.74
N GLU A 267 -5.24 -3.49 22.91
CA GLU A 267 -6.28 -3.64 23.93
C GLU A 267 -6.83 -2.27 24.39
N ARG A 268 -5.96 -1.28 24.64
CA ARG A 268 -6.39 0.09 25.01
C ARG A 268 -7.25 0.76 23.94
N LEU A 269 -6.95 0.51 22.67
CA LEU A 269 -7.69 1.09 21.53
C LEU A 269 -8.93 0.26 21.16
N SER A 270 -8.95 -1.03 21.49
CA SER A 270 -10.08 -1.95 21.23
C SER A 270 -11.37 -1.51 21.91
N GLY A 271 -11.29 -0.90 23.10
CA GLY A 271 -12.46 -0.35 23.80
C GLY A 271 -13.19 0.75 23.00
N ARG A 272 -12.48 1.40 22.08
CA ARG A 272 -13.02 2.38 21.13
C ARG A 272 -13.18 1.83 19.72
N ARG A 273 -12.87 0.55 19.51
CA ARG A 273 -12.81 -0.11 18.19
C ARG A 273 -11.88 0.59 17.19
N ALA A 274 -10.88 1.30 17.70
CA ALA A 274 -9.88 1.97 16.89
C ALA A 274 -8.89 0.92 16.36
N PRO A 275 -8.78 0.72 15.03
CA PRO A 275 -7.84 -0.24 14.45
C PRO A 275 -6.40 0.18 14.71
N VAL A 276 -5.49 -0.80 14.77
CA VAL A 276 -4.06 -0.56 15.02
C VAL A 276 -3.22 -1.00 13.84
N ILE A 277 -2.35 -0.13 13.36
CA ILE A 277 -1.33 -0.44 12.36
C ILE A 277 0.02 -0.57 13.05
N ALA A 278 0.70 -1.70 12.85
CA ALA A 278 2.05 -1.92 13.34
C ALA A 278 3.10 -1.59 12.28
N LEU A 279 4.12 -0.81 12.64
CA LEU A 279 5.29 -0.53 11.82
C LEU A 279 6.45 -1.41 12.31
N LEU A 280 6.98 -2.29 11.44
CA LEU A 280 8.01 -3.27 11.83
C LEU A 280 9.26 -3.18 10.95
N ASP A 281 10.42 -3.53 11.52
CA ASP A 281 11.65 -3.73 10.76
C ASP A 281 11.59 -5.10 10.07
N PHE A 282 11.52 -5.11 8.74
CA PHE A 282 11.61 -6.32 7.91
C PHE A 282 10.64 -7.43 8.36
N PRO A 283 9.31 -7.17 8.35
CA PRO A 283 8.33 -8.13 8.83
C PRO A 283 8.40 -9.41 8.00
N ARG A 284 8.41 -10.55 8.70
CA ARG A 284 8.31 -11.89 8.13
C ARG A 284 6.88 -12.39 8.24
N ALA A 285 6.55 -13.49 7.56
CA ALA A 285 5.20 -14.07 7.59
C ALA A 285 4.75 -14.39 9.04
N GLU A 286 5.65 -14.94 9.85
CA GLU A 286 5.42 -15.21 11.27
C GLU A 286 5.23 -13.93 12.10
N HIS A 287 5.89 -12.83 11.75
CA HIS A 287 5.71 -11.54 12.41
C HIS A 287 4.34 -10.95 12.08
N VAL A 288 3.90 -11.04 10.82
CA VAL A 288 2.57 -10.57 10.42
C VAL A 288 1.47 -11.35 11.15
N ALA A 289 1.59 -12.68 11.20
CA ALA A 289 0.64 -13.52 11.93
C ALA A 289 0.62 -13.21 13.44
N ALA A 290 1.79 -13.07 14.07
CA ALA A 290 1.91 -12.74 15.49
C ALA A 290 1.33 -11.34 15.81
N THR A 291 1.59 -10.37 14.94
CA THR A 291 1.11 -8.99 15.07
C THR A 291 -0.42 -8.91 14.95
N ALA A 292 -0.99 -9.66 14.01
CA ALA A 292 -2.45 -9.80 13.89
C ALA A 292 -3.06 -10.47 15.13
N ALA A 293 -2.42 -11.53 15.66
CA ALA A 293 -2.86 -12.18 16.89
C ALA A 293 -2.77 -11.27 18.13
N ALA A 294 -1.86 -10.28 18.11
CA ALA A 294 -1.77 -9.24 19.14
C ALA A 294 -2.80 -8.10 18.96
N GLY A 295 -3.69 -8.18 17.97
CA GLY A 295 -4.79 -7.22 17.77
C GLY A 295 -4.48 -6.08 16.79
N ALA A 296 -3.34 -6.11 16.09
CA ALA A 296 -3.12 -5.19 14.98
C ALA A 296 -4.00 -5.57 13.78
N THR A 297 -4.52 -4.57 13.08
CA THR A 297 -5.33 -4.69 11.88
C THR A 297 -4.48 -4.77 10.61
N ALA A 298 -3.29 -4.18 10.62
CA ALA A 298 -2.36 -4.18 9.49
C ALA A 298 -0.90 -4.10 9.95
N VAL A 299 0.01 -4.51 9.07
CA VAL A 299 1.47 -4.43 9.27
C VAL A 299 2.10 -3.70 8.09
N ILE A 300 2.95 -2.71 8.37
CA ILE A 300 3.73 -2.00 7.37
C ILE A 300 5.21 -2.17 7.70
N GLY A 301 5.98 -2.68 6.74
CA GLY A 301 7.43 -2.82 6.87
C GLY A 301 8.18 -1.50 6.68
N LYS A 302 9.22 -1.28 7.48
CA LYS A 302 10.17 -0.17 7.35
C LYS A 302 11.26 -0.48 6.30
N PRO A 303 11.70 0.51 5.50
CA PRO A 303 11.18 1.87 5.42
C PRO A 303 9.79 1.89 4.76
N TYR A 304 8.95 2.82 5.20
CA TYR A 304 7.57 2.97 4.73
C TYR A 304 7.38 4.27 3.97
N LEU A 305 6.30 4.33 3.22
CA LEU A 305 5.83 5.55 2.58
C LEU A 305 4.69 6.14 3.40
N VAL A 306 4.70 7.46 3.52
CA VAL A 306 3.74 8.19 4.35
C VAL A 306 2.33 8.10 3.78
N ASP A 307 2.18 8.16 2.46
CA ASP A 307 0.91 7.95 1.76
C ASP A 307 0.39 6.51 1.96
N GLY A 308 1.30 5.54 2.03
CA GLY A 308 0.98 4.15 2.38
C GLY A 308 0.39 4.03 3.79
N ILE A 309 1.01 4.66 4.79
CA ILE A 309 0.45 4.69 6.16
C ILE A 309 -0.91 5.38 6.18
N ALA A 310 -1.02 6.56 5.56
CA ALA A 310 -2.26 7.33 5.55
C ALA A 310 -3.41 6.59 4.85
N GLY A 311 -3.13 5.91 3.75
CA GLY A 311 -4.11 5.09 3.02
C GLY A 311 -4.58 3.90 3.84
N GLU A 312 -3.67 3.18 4.51
CA GLU A 312 -4.04 2.06 5.38
C GLU A 312 -4.84 2.52 6.60
N LEU A 313 -4.50 3.67 7.19
CA LEU A 313 -5.29 4.26 8.29
C LEU A 313 -6.73 4.53 7.84
N ALA A 314 -6.91 5.18 6.68
CA ALA A 314 -8.23 5.50 6.17
C ALA A 314 -9.06 4.23 5.92
N GLN A 315 -8.47 3.23 5.24
CA GLN A 315 -9.12 1.95 4.97
C GLN A 315 -9.46 1.16 6.24
N ALA A 316 -8.57 1.18 7.24
CA ALA A 316 -8.81 0.49 8.50
C ALA A 316 -9.99 1.12 9.25
N VAL A 317 -10.06 2.47 9.29
CA VAL A 317 -11.18 3.19 9.91
C VAL A 317 -12.49 2.89 9.20
N SER A 318 -12.55 2.98 7.86
CA SER A 318 -13.75 2.66 7.08
C SER A 318 -14.28 1.25 7.36
N ARG A 319 -13.40 0.24 7.42
CA ARG A 319 -13.80 -1.16 7.71
C ARG A 319 -14.40 -1.33 9.11
N SER A 320 -13.86 -0.62 10.10
CA SER A 320 -14.41 -0.63 11.47
C SER A 320 -15.81 0.00 11.53
N GLU A 321 -16.06 1.04 10.73
CA GLU A 321 -17.40 1.67 10.63
C GLU A 321 -18.41 0.75 9.93
N GLU A 322 -18.02 0.09 8.83
CA GLU A 322 -18.88 -0.85 8.09
C GLU A 322 -19.29 -2.06 8.95
N THR A 323 -18.33 -2.62 9.68
CA THR A 323 -18.58 -3.74 10.60
C THR A 323 -19.58 -3.34 11.70
N HIS A 324 -19.63 -2.06 12.06
CA HIS A 324 -20.58 -1.57 13.05
C HIS A 324 -21.97 -1.25 12.45
N ALA A 325 -21.99 -0.71 11.23
CA ALA A 325 -23.22 -0.29 10.56
C ALA A 325 -24.11 -1.47 10.14
N ALA A 326 -23.55 -2.67 9.96
CA ALA A 326 -24.32 -3.88 9.73
C ALA A 326 -25.22 -4.16 10.95
N PRO A 327 -26.55 -3.90 10.87
CA PRO A 327 -27.42 -4.16 12.00
C PRO A 327 -27.37 -5.66 12.30
N PHE A 328 -27.13 -6.02 13.57
CA PHE A 328 -27.39 -7.36 14.09
C PHE A 328 -28.90 -7.63 13.98
N THR A 329 -29.38 -7.82 12.77
CA THR A 329 -30.71 -8.33 12.50
C THR A 329 -30.58 -9.84 12.70
N THR A 330 -30.44 -10.25 13.96
CA THR A 330 -30.64 -11.63 14.34
C THR A 330 -32.14 -11.87 14.18
N THR A 331 -32.59 -12.11 12.96
CA THR A 331 -33.87 -12.76 12.71
C THR A 331 -33.71 -14.17 13.26
N ILE A 332 -33.98 -14.33 14.55
CA ILE A 332 -34.22 -15.63 15.15
C ILE A 332 -35.51 -16.12 14.50
N ALA A 333 -35.39 -16.92 13.44
CA ALA A 333 -36.49 -17.72 12.96
C ALA A 333 -36.84 -18.70 14.08
N VAL A 334 -37.84 -18.34 14.89
CA VAL A 334 -38.45 -19.27 15.84
C VAL A 334 -39.13 -20.34 14.98
N PRO A 335 -38.69 -21.61 15.03
CA PRO A 335 -39.43 -22.66 14.35
C PRO A 335 -40.80 -22.78 15.04
N CYS A 336 -41.87 -22.47 14.31
CA CYS A 336 -43.20 -22.87 14.72
C CYS A 336 -43.30 -24.39 14.58
N GLU A 337 -43.51 -25.07 15.70
CA GLU A 337 -44.01 -26.45 15.75
C GLU A 337 -45.47 -26.52 15.30
#